data_AF-A0A843T8Y1-F1
#
_entry.id   AF-A0A843T8Y1-F1
#
_cell.length_a   1.000
_cell.length_b   1.000
_cell.length_c   1.000
_cell.angle_alpha   90.00
_cell.angle_beta   90.00
_cell.angle_gamma   90.00
#
_symmetry.space_group_name_H-M   'P 1'
#
loop_
_entity.id
_entity.type
_entity.pdbx_description
1 polymer ?
#
loop_
_entity_poly.entity_id
_entity_poly.type
_entity_poly.pdbx_seq_one_letter_code
_entity_poly.pdbx_strand_id
1 'polypeptide(L)'
;LGGSLYECDDCGAVDYSYHSCRNRHCPKCQDDRAQIWLEHLRARLLPCDHYLITFTLPALLRPLARSHPQIVYSILLREAAATLRRSPMIPPGSAAGLP
;
A
#
# COMPACT_ATOMS: atom_id res chain seq x y z
N LEU A 1 -18.80 -22.75 1.16
CA LEU A 1 -17.60 -22.47 0.34
C LEU A 1 -17.30 -23.78 -0.39
N GLY A 2 -17.59 -23.83 -1.70
CA GLY A 2 -17.54 -25.08 -2.47
C GLY A 2 -16.16 -25.35 -3.05
N GLY A 3 -15.81 -26.62 -3.14
CA GLY A 3 -14.68 -27.13 -3.89
C GLY A 3 -14.99 -28.54 -4.35
N SER A 4 -14.39 -28.96 -5.46
CA SER A 4 -14.43 -30.31 -5.99
C SER A 4 -13.16 -31.04 -5.57
N LEU A 5 -13.33 -32.25 -5.07
CA LEU A 5 -12.25 -33.20 -4.87
C LEU A 5 -12.16 -34.07 -6.13
N TYR A 6 -11.02 -34.08 -6.78
CA TYR A 6 -10.73 -34.98 -7.88
C TYR A 6 -9.79 -36.05 -7.38
N GLU A 7 -10.16 -37.31 -7.56
CA GLU A 7 -9.32 -38.46 -7.25
C GLU A 7 -8.97 -39.16 -8.55
N CYS A 8 -7.70 -39.49 -8.74
CA CYS A 8 -7.25 -40.27 -9.89
C CYS A 8 -7.49 -41.75 -9.62
N ASP A 9 -8.29 -42.40 -10.48
CA ASP A 9 -8.59 -43.83 -10.37
C ASP A 9 -7.36 -44.75 -10.56
N ASP A 10 -6.28 -44.25 -11.17
CA ASP A 10 -5.10 -45.05 -11.54
C ASP A 10 -3.96 -44.97 -10.48
N CYS A 11 -3.84 -43.85 -9.77
CA CYS A 11 -2.76 -43.64 -8.79
C CYS A 11 -3.23 -43.14 -7.41
N GLY A 12 -4.54 -42.92 -7.22
CA GLY A 12 -5.13 -42.42 -5.97
C GLY A 12 -4.71 -40.99 -5.62
N ALA A 13 -4.10 -40.26 -6.54
CA ALA A 13 -3.72 -38.87 -6.31
C ALA A 13 -4.99 -38.01 -6.17
N VAL A 14 -5.00 -37.15 -5.14
CA VAL A 14 -6.15 -36.32 -4.79
C VAL A 14 -5.81 -34.86 -5.08
N ASP A 15 -6.59 -34.21 -5.94
CA ASP A 15 -6.49 -32.80 -6.26
C ASP A 15 -7.72 -32.02 -5.76
N TYR A 16 -7.47 -30.93 -5.05
CA TYR A 16 -8.50 -30.08 -4.48
C TYR A 16 -8.69 -28.83 -5.35
N SER A 17 -9.75 -28.83 -6.16
CA SER A 17 -10.15 -27.67 -6.95
C SER A 17 -11.18 -26.85 -6.18
N TYR A 18 -10.83 -25.62 -5.84
CA TYR A 18 -11.75 -24.75 -5.12
C TYR A 18 -12.43 -23.83 -6.13
N HIS A 19 -13.77 -23.79 -6.12
CA HIS A 19 -14.49 -22.88 -7.01
C HIS A 19 -14.13 -21.44 -6.62
N SER A 20 -13.66 -20.65 -7.59
CA SER A 20 -13.22 -19.28 -7.37
C SER A 20 -14.32 -18.49 -6.65
N CYS A 21 -14.13 -18.19 -5.37
CA CYS A 21 -15.20 -17.69 -4.51
C CYS A 21 -15.56 -16.22 -4.75
N ARG A 22 -14.88 -15.54 -5.70
CA ARG A 22 -14.98 -14.09 -6.01
C ARG A 22 -14.90 -13.17 -4.77
N ASN A 23 -14.46 -13.69 -3.64
CA ASN A 23 -14.35 -12.97 -2.39
C ASN A 23 -13.03 -12.19 -2.38
N ARG A 24 -13.09 -10.88 -2.14
CA ARG A 24 -11.92 -9.99 -2.06
C ARG A 24 -10.95 -10.30 -0.91
N HIS A 25 -11.39 -11.08 0.07
CA HIS A 25 -10.56 -11.50 1.21
C HIS A 25 -10.05 -12.94 1.08
N CYS A 26 -10.29 -13.63 -0.05
CA CYS A 26 -9.83 -15.00 -0.20
C CYS A 26 -8.33 -15.01 -0.51
N PRO A 27 -7.47 -15.53 0.39
CA PRO A 27 -6.04 -15.60 0.19
C PRO A 27 -5.63 -16.60 -0.91
N LYS A 28 -6.56 -17.38 -1.47
CA LYS A 28 -6.29 -18.26 -2.62
C LYS A 28 -6.60 -17.60 -3.97
N CYS A 29 -7.69 -16.83 -4.07
CA CYS A 29 -8.13 -16.24 -5.35
C CYS A 29 -7.62 -14.81 -5.57
N GLN A 30 -7.26 -14.10 -4.51
CA GLN A 30 -6.85 -12.69 -4.59
C GLN A 30 -5.35 -12.49 -4.38
N ASP A 31 -4.63 -13.51 -3.89
CA ASP A 31 -3.19 -13.41 -3.65
C ASP A 31 -2.43 -13.31 -4.98
N ASP A 32 -2.71 -14.20 -5.94
CA ASP A 32 -2.17 -14.09 -7.31
C ASP A 32 -2.48 -12.73 -7.96
N ARG A 33 -3.70 -12.23 -7.77
CA ARG A 33 -4.12 -10.94 -8.35
C ARG A 33 -3.44 -9.76 -7.66
N ALA A 34 -3.25 -9.84 -6.35
CA ALA A 34 -2.50 -8.85 -5.57
C ALA A 34 -1.02 -8.85 -5.98
N GLN A 35 -0.43 -10.03 -6.22
CA GLN A 35 0.93 -10.18 -6.67
C GLN A 35 1.14 -9.59 -8.07
N ILE A 36 0.27 -9.91 -9.03
CA ILE A 36 0.28 -9.30 -10.38
C ILE A 36 0.12 -7.77 -10.29
N TRP A 37 -0.75 -7.28 -9.41
CA TRP A 37 -0.91 -5.84 -9.21
C TRP A 37 0.34 -5.18 -8.60
N LEU A 38 0.98 -5.85 -7.63
CA LEU A 38 2.21 -5.40 -7.00
C LEU A 38 3.37 -5.31 -8.00
N GLU A 39 3.48 -6.28 -8.91
CA GLU A 39 4.47 -6.28 -9.99
C GLU A 39 4.27 -5.08 -10.94
N HIS A 40 3.03 -4.80 -11.35
CA HIS A 40 2.73 -3.61 -12.15
C HIS A 40 3.04 -2.31 -11.41
N LEU A 41 2.81 -2.25 -10.10
CA LEU A 41 3.20 -1.08 -9.31
C LEU A 41 4.71 -0.93 -9.24
N ARG A 42 5.44 -2.01 -8.98
CA ARG A 42 6.91 -2.01 -8.93
C ARG A 42 7.52 -1.56 -10.26
N ALA A 43 6.97 -2.01 -11.38
CA ALA A 43 7.40 -1.60 -12.71
C ALA A 43 7.19 -0.09 -12.99
N ARG A 44 6.33 0.59 -12.22
CA ARG A 44 6.06 2.03 -12.33
C ARG A 44 6.86 2.87 -11.33
N LEU A 45 7.61 2.24 -10.41
CA LEU A 45 8.44 2.98 -9.46
C LEU A 45 9.65 3.58 -10.20
N LEU A 46 9.94 4.84 -9.87
CA LEU A 46 11.15 5.51 -10.35
C LEU A 46 12.37 4.89 -9.63
N PRO A 47 13.55 4.82 -10.28
CA PRO A 47 14.77 4.32 -9.64
C PRO A 47 15.37 5.37 -8.69
N CYS A 48 14.62 5.72 -7.65
CA CYS A 48 15.02 6.68 -6.62
C CYS A 48 14.49 6.23 -5.25
N ASP A 49 15.05 6.80 -4.20
CA ASP A 49 14.53 6.58 -2.86
C ASP A 49 13.12 7.17 -2.72
N HIS A 50 12.25 6.43 -2.04
CA HIS A 50 10.88 6.85 -1.75
C HIS A 50 10.73 7.10 -0.25
N TYR A 51 10.30 8.29 0.13
CA TYR A 51 10.10 8.67 1.52
C TYR A 51 8.66 9.12 1.76
N LEU A 52 8.02 8.59 2.80
CA LEU A 52 6.74 9.09 3.30
C LEU A 52 6.99 10.01 4.50
N ILE A 53 6.80 11.31 4.31
CA ILE A 53 6.95 12.30 5.37
C ILE A 53 5.56 12.74 5.84
N THR A 54 5.28 12.53 7.13
CA THR A 54 3.98 12.86 7.73
C THR A 54 4.08 14.11 8.60
N PHE A 55 3.27 15.12 8.30
CA PHE A 55 3.08 16.28 9.17
C PHE A 55 1.79 16.10 9.99
N THR A 56 1.92 15.89 11.30
CA THR A 56 0.77 15.67 12.17
C THR A 56 0.32 16.97 12.82
N LEU A 57 -0.94 17.33 12.63
CA LEU A 57 -1.53 18.47 13.33
C LEU A 57 -1.74 18.14 14.83
N PRO A 58 -1.22 18.96 15.76
CA PRO A 58 -1.44 18.78 17.20
C PRO A 58 -2.93 18.72 17.56
N ALA A 59 -3.27 17.91 18.57
CA ALA A 59 -4.65 17.70 18.99
C ALA A 59 -5.38 19.01 19.33
N LEU A 60 -4.68 19.96 19.96
CA LEU A 60 -5.18 21.27 20.34
C LEU A 60 -5.73 22.09 19.14
N LEU A 61 -5.18 21.88 17.94
CA LEU A 61 -5.57 22.62 16.74
C LEU A 61 -6.69 21.93 15.95
N ARG A 62 -7.08 20.70 16.30
CA ARG A 62 -8.12 19.96 15.58
C ARG A 62 -9.49 20.64 15.61
N PRO A 63 -9.96 21.25 16.73
CA PRO A 63 -11.21 22.00 16.73
C PRO A 63 -11.17 23.18 15.75
N LEU A 64 -10.04 23.90 15.70
CA LEU A 64 -9.84 25.01 14.77
C LEU A 64 -9.84 24.53 13.32
N ALA A 65 -9.16 23.41 13.03
CA ALA A 65 -9.16 22.78 11.71
C ALA A 65 -10.56 22.33 11.28
N ARG A 66 -11.38 21.84 12.21
CA ARG A 66 -12.77 21.47 11.96
C ARG A 66 -13.64 22.67 11.61
N SER A 67 -13.47 23.79 12.32
CA SER A 67 -14.27 25.00 12.10
C SER A 67 -13.82 25.81 10.89
N HIS A 68 -12.52 25.79 10.56
CA HIS A 68 -11.92 26.58 9.48
C HIS A 68 -10.99 25.72 8.58
N PRO A 69 -11.51 24.66 7.94
CA PRO A 69 -10.67 23.66 7.26
C PRO A 69 -9.87 24.24 6.10
N GLN A 70 -10.46 25.14 5.31
CA GLN A 70 -9.78 25.74 4.15
C GLN A 70 -8.56 26.56 4.59
N ILE A 71 -8.69 27.34 5.65
CA ILE A 71 -7.60 28.19 6.17
C ILE A 71 -6.52 27.32 6.81
N VAL A 72 -6.91 26.40 7.69
CA VAL A 72 -5.93 25.60 8.44
C VAL A 72 -5.15 24.66 7.52
N TYR A 73 -5.82 23.96 6.59
CA TYR A 73 -5.13 23.04 5.69
C TYR A 73 -4.33 23.76 4.61
N SER A 74 -4.76 24.92 4.12
CA SER A 74 -3.94 25.70 3.19
C SER A 74 -2.62 26.16 3.83
N ILE A 75 -2.66 26.62 5.08
CA ILE A 75 -1.45 26.98 5.84
C ILE A 75 -0.60 25.73 6.08
N LEU A 76 -1.19 24.64 6.60
CA LEU A 76 -0.44 23.41 6.91
C LEU A 76 0.30 22.87 5.69
N LEU A 77 -0.38 22.77 4.53
CA LEU A 77 0.23 22.27 3.29
C LEU A 77 1.32 23.21 2.77
N ARG A 78 1.08 24.53 2.83
CA ARG A 78 2.09 25.53 2.42
C ARG A 78 3.35 25.44 3.28
N GLU A 79 3.19 25.39 4.60
CA GLU A 79 4.33 25.35 5.53
C GLU A 79 5.05 24.00 5.51
N ALA A 80 4.33 22.89 5.31
CA ALA A 80 4.94 21.57 5.07
C ALA A 80 5.84 21.60 3.84
N ALA A 81 5.34 22.11 2.70
CA ALA A 81 6.13 22.24 1.48
C ALA A 81 7.31 23.22 1.62
N ALA A 82 7.16 24.29 2.40
CA ALA A 82 8.25 25.23 2.68
C ALA A 82 9.33 24.60 3.58
N THR A 83 8.93 23.78 4.56
CA THR A 83 9.84 23.06 5.45
C THR A 83 10.68 22.05 4.69
N LEU A 84 10.05 21.25 3.83
CA LEU A 84 10.76 20.29 2.96
C LEU A 84 11.79 20.95 2.03
N ARG A 85 11.51 22.17 1.57
CA ARG A 85 12.43 22.94 0.72
C ARG A 85 13.61 23.55 1.49
N ARG A 86 13.38 24.02 2.73
CA ARG A 86 14.42 24.65 3.55
C ARG A 86 15.38 23.64 4.17
N SER A 87 14.84 22.51 4.61
CA SER A 87 15.62 21.46 5.24
C SER A 87 15.18 20.13 4.63
N PRO A 88 15.95 19.58 3.68
CA PRO A 88 15.71 18.21 3.26
C PRO A 88 16.02 17.31 4.46
N MET A 89 14.99 16.89 5.20
CA MET A 89 15.10 15.92 6.30
C MET A 89 15.36 14.49 5.78
N ILE A 90 15.91 14.38 4.57
CA ILE A 90 16.20 13.12 3.90
C ILE A 90 17.58 12.67 4.40
N PRO A 91 17.69 11.53 5.11
CA PRO A 91 19.00 11.00 5.46
C PRO A 91 19.78 10.71 4.17
N PRO A 92 21.12 10.92 4.13
CA PRO A 92 21.92 10.54 2.97
C PRO A 92 21.69 9.05 2.69
N GLY A 93 21.25 8.75 1.46
CA GLY A 93 20.65 7.48 1.08
C GLY A 93 21.47 6.27 1.52
N SER A 94 20.80 5.26 2.08
CA SER A 94 21.41 3.94 2.18
C SER A 94 21.51 3.39 0.75
N ALA A 95 22.71 3.34 0.22
CA ALA A 95 23.04 2.46 -0.89
C ALA A 95 22.87 1.01 -0.43
N ALA A 96 21.62 0.54 -0.35
CA ALA A 96 21.28 -0.83 -0.05
C ALA A 96 20.17 -1.19 -1.03
N GLY A 97 20.60 -1.76 -2.15
CA GLY A 97 19.71 -2.29 -3.16
C GLY A 97 18.69 -3.24 -2.54
N LEU A 98 17.46 -3.14 -3.01
CA LEU A 98 16.59 -4.30 -2.98
C LEU A 98 16.98 -5.24 -4.14
N PRO A 99 16.88 -6.57 -3.92
CA PRO A 99 17.26 -7.60 -4.89
C PRO A 99 16.46 -7.55 -6.18
#